data_AF-A0A2K6SHB4-F1
#
_entry.id   AF-A0A2K6SHB4-F1
#
_cell.length_a   1.000
_cell.length_b   1.000
_cell.length_c   1.000
_cell.angle_alpha   90.00
_cell.angle_beta   90.00
_cell.angle_gamma   90.00
#
_symmetry.space_group_name_H-M   'P 1'
#
loop_
_entity.id
_entity.type
_entity.pdbx_description
1 polymer ?
#
loop_
_entity_poly.entity_id
_entity_poly.type
_entity_poly.pdbx_seq_one_letter_code
_entity_poly.pdbx_strand_id
1 'polypeptide(L)'
;VECHPYFTQPKLLKFCQQHDIVIIAYSPLGTSRNPFWVDVSIPPLLKDTLLNSLGEKYNKTAAQIVLRFNIQRGVVVIPKSFNPERIKENFQVRALFLEM
;
A
#
# COMPACT_ATOMS: atom_id res chain seq x y z
N VAL A 1 5.34 8.78 6.79
CA VAL A 1 6.47 7.82 6.79
C VAL A 1 6.25 6.79 5.68
N GLU A 2 7.28 6.04 5.27
CA GLU A 2 7.11 4.93 4.33
C GLU A 2 6.29 3.83 5.00
N CYS A 3 5.24 3.34 4.35
CA CYS A 3 4.42 2.26 4.89
C CYS A 3 3.72 1.47 3.79
N HIS A 4 4.05 0.19 3.68
CA HIS A 4 3.49 -0.79 2.73
C HIS A 4 3.77 -2.21 3.25
N PRO A 5 3.27 -3.30 2.61
CA PRO A 5 3.44 -4.66 3.12
C PRO A 5 4.89 -5.10 3.39
N TYR A 6 5.87 -4.64 2.63
CA TYR A 6 7.29 -4.92 2.92
C TYR A 6 7.90 -4.08 4.05
N PHE A 7 7.23 -3.00 4.49
CA PHE A 7 7.70 -2.15 5.57
C PHE A 7 6.50 -1.60 6.35
N THR A 8 5.94 -2.44 7.23
CA THR A 8 4.60 -2.25 7.81
C THR A 8 4.53 -1.31 9.02
N GLN A 9 5.65 -0.75 9.46
CA GLN A 9 5.72 0.19 10.59
C GLN A 9 5.02 -0.29 11.89
N PRO A 10 5.19 -1.55 12.36
CA PRO A 10 4.35 -2.08 13.44
C PRO A 10 4.54 -1.33 14.76
N LYS A 11 5.80 -1.05 15.15
CA LYS A 11 6.11 -0.33 16.40
C LYS A 11 5.67 1.14 16.31
N LEU A 12 5.98 1.81 15.20
CA LEU A 12 5.64 3.21 14.99
C LEU A 12 4.13 3.42 14.89
N LEU A 13 3.40 2.54 14.19
CA LEU A 13 1.95 2.62 14.14
C LEU A 13 1.34 2.49 15.53
N LYS A 14 1.78 1.51 16.32
CA LYS A 14 1.29 1.34 17.70
C LYS A 14 1.53 2.59 18.54
N PHE A 15 2.74 3.14 18.47
CA PHE A 15 3.07 4.40 19.16
C PHE A 15 2.15 5.54 18.70
N CYS A 16 2.03 5.77 17.40
CA CYS A 16 1.17 6.83 16.86
C CYS A 16 -0.29 6.66 17.30
N GLN A 17 -0.83 5.43 17.29
CA GLN A 17 -2.19 5.14 17.77
C GLN A 17 -2.38 5.42 19.26
N GLN A 18 -1.36 5.19 20.10
CA GLN A 18 -1.41 5.51 21.53
C GLN A 18 -1.41 7.02 21.84
N HIS A 19 -1.04 7.83 20.84
CA HIS A 19 -0.88 9.27 20.97
C HIS A 19 -1.82 10.07 20.04
N ASP A 20 -2.86 9.43 19.50
CA ASP A 20 -3.81 10.04 18.55
C ASP A 20 -3.15 10.67 17.30
N ILE A 21 -2.00 10.13 16.89
CA ILE A 21 -1.27 10.52 15.69
C ILE A 21 -1.67 9.59 14.54
N VAL A 22 -2.09 10.17 13.42
CA VAL A 22 -2.40 9.40 12.21
C VAL A 22 -1.15 9.23 11.36
N ILE A 23 -0.84 7.99 10.97
CA ILE A 23 0.20 7.72 9.97
C ILE A 23 -0.35 8.01 8.57
N ILE A 24 0.40 8.82 7.82
CA ILE A 24 0.25 8.99 6.37
C ILE A 24 1.38 8.23 5.68
N ALA A 25 1.01 7.18 4.95
CA ALA A 25 1.89 6.31 4.18
C ALA A 25 2.30 6.98 2.86
N TYR A 26 3.54 7.47 2.79
CA TYR A 26 4.17 7.77 1.51
C TYR A 26 4.68 6.49 0.86
N SER A 27 4.89 6.52 -0.46
CA SER A 27 5.25 5.34 -1.26
C SER A 27 4.38 4.11 -1.00
N PRO A 28 3.06 4.23 -0.81
CA PRO A 28 2.23 3.10 -0.37
C PRO A 28 2.19 1.95 -1.39
N LEU A 29 2.57 2.21 -2.65
CA LEU A 29 2.64 1.21 -3.74
C LEU A 29 4.07 0.65 -3.96
N GLY A 30 5.00 0.87 -3.02
CA GLY A 30 6.38 0.40 -3.15
C GLY A 30 7.22 1.25 -4.10
N THR A 31 7.03 2.57 -4.06
CA THR A 31 7.77 3.59 -4.83
C THR A 31 7.54 3.57 -6.34
N SER A 32 8.18 4.48 -7.08
CA SER A 32 8.31 4.41 -8.55
C SER A 32 9.54 3.62 -9.00
N ARG A 33 10.32 3.08 -8.06
CA ARG A 33 11.56 2.32 -8.28
C ARG A 33 12.63 3.06 -9.08
N ASN A 34 12.74 4.37 -8.85
CA ASN A 34 13.82 5.16 -9.46
C ASN A 34 15.14 4.81 -8.75
N PRO A 35 16.18 4.33 -9.47
CA PRO A 35 17.42 3.83 -8.88
C PRO A 35 18.25 4.90 -8.15
N PHE A 36 17.96 6.19 -8.33
CA PHE A 36 18.65 7.25 -7.60
C PHE A 36 18.40 7.24 -6.09
N TRP A 37 17.28 6.65 -5.64
CA TRP A 37 16.89 6.66 -4.22
C TRP A 37 16.18 5.37 -3.77
N VAL A 38 16.00 4.39 -4.67
CA VAL A 38 15.43 3.08 -4.35
C VAL A 38 16.47 2.01 -4.60
N ASP A 39 16.64 1.11 -3.63
CA ASP A 39 17.36 -0.14 -3.86
C ASP A 39 16.56 -1.04 -4.81
N VAL A 40 16.99 -1.09 -6.06
CA VAL A 40 16.32 -1.87 -7.11
C VAL A 40 16.59 -3.37 -7.03
N SER A 41 17.49 -3.82 -6.13
CA SER A 41 17.68 -5.24 -5.84
C SER A 41 16.49 -5.84 -5.08
N ILE A 42 15.76 -5.02 -4.32
CA ILE A 42 14.54 -5.43 -3.64
C ILE A 42 13.45 -5.70 -4.67
N PRO A 43 12.77 -6.86 -4.67
CA PRO A 43 11.73 -7.18 -5.63
C PRO A 43 10.60 -6.14 -5.68
N PRO A 44 9.98 -5.87 -6.85
CA PRO A 44 8.85 -4.94 -6.93
C PRO A 44 7.66 -5.42 -6.10
N LEU A 45 7.19 -4.59 -5.15
CA LEU A 45 6.07 -4.90 -4.26
C LEU A 45 4.83 -5.39 -5.01
N LEU A 46 4.44 -4.73 -6.11
CA LEU A 46 3.24 -5.08 -6.88
C LEU A 46 3.39 -6.38 -7.70
N LYS A 47 4.55 -7.04 -7.64
CA LYS A 47 4.82 -8.36 -8.23
C LYS A 47 4.91 -9.48 -7.19
N ASP A 48 4.68 -9.17 -5.92
CA ASP A 48 4.59 -10.18 -4.86
C ASP A 48 3.48 -11.20 -5.16
N THR A 49 3.80 -12.48 -5.00
CA THR A 49 2.92 -13.59 -5.37
C THR A 49 1.67 -13.66 -4.49
N LEU A 50 1.79 -13.37 -3.19
CA LEU A 50 0.65 -13.35 -2.28
C LEU A 50 -0.26 -12.15 -2.56
N LEU A 51 0.31 -10.97 -2.81
CA LEU A 51 -0.50 -9.79 -3.13
C LEU A 51 -1.28 -9.97 -4.43
N ASN A 52 -0.69 -10.62 -5.43
CA ASN A 52 -1.38 -10.94 -6.69
C ASN A 52 -2.44 -12.03 -6.50
N SER A 53 -2.16 -13.10 -5.74
CA SER A 53 -3.16 -14.15 -5.49
C SER A 53 -4.36 -13.64 -4.66
N LEU A 54 -4.13 -12.73 -3.71
CA LEU A 54 -5.20 -12.01 -3.03
C LEU A 54 -5.97 -11.11 -4.01
N GLY A 55 -5.26 -10.46 -4.94
CA GLY A 55 -5.87 -9.70 -6.03
C GLY A 55 -6.86 -10.56 -6.84
N GLU A 56 -6.41 -11.74 -7.28
CA GLU A 56 -7.25 -12.71 -8.00
C GLU A 56 -8.47 -13.14 -7.17
N LYS A 57 -8.28 -13.50 -5.89
CA LYS A 57 -9.37 -13.90 -4.98
C LYS A 57 -10.49 -12.86 -4.91
N TYR A 58 -10.13 -11.57 -4.90
CA TYR A 58 -11.11 -10.48 -4.74
C TYR A 58 -11.47 -9.76 -6.04
N ASN A 59 -10.97 -10.24 -7.19
CA ASN A 59 -11.08 -9.55 -8.49
C ASN A 59 -10.58 -8.10 -8.42
N LYS A 60 -9.36 -7.93 -7.90
CA LYS A 60 -8.66 -6.65 -7.68
C LYS A 60 -7.20 -6.76 -8.09
N THR A 61 -6.55 -5.61 -8.28
CA THR A 61 -5.11 -5.57 -8.55
C THR A 61 -4.32 -5.63 -7.24
N ALA A 62 -3.05 -6.07 -7.30
CA ALA A 62 -2.16 -6.02 -6.13
C ALA A 62 -2.06 -4.59 -5.55
N ALA A 63 -2.12 -3.54 -6.40
CA ALA A 63 -2.13 -2.15 -5.94
C ALA A 63 -3.35 -1.86 -5.05
N GLN A 64 -4.53 -2.31 -5.46
CA GLN A 64 -5.75 -2.16 -4.67
C GLN A 64 -5.68 -2.93 -3.35
N ILE A 65 -5.12 -4.15 -3.35
CA ILE A 65 -4.90 -4.94 -2.13
C ILE A 65 -3.98 -4.19 -1.16
N VAL A 66 -2.85 -3.67 -1.62
CA VAL A 66 -1.89 -2.93 -0.79
C VAL A 66 -2.49 -1.65 -0.21
N LEU A 67 -3.23 -0.89 -1.02
CA LEU A 67 -3.89 0.32 -0.54
C LEU A 67 -4.97 -0.01 0.49
N ARG A 68 -5.78 -1.04 0.23
CA ARG A 68 -6.81 -1.48 1.17
C ARG A 68 -6.21 -1.97 2.48
N PHE A 69 -5.11 -2.71 2.44
CA PHE A 69 -4.39 -3.19 3.63
C PHE A 69 -4.07 -2.04 4.60
N ASN A 70 -3.50 -0.93 4.10
CA ASN A 70 -3.18 0.23 4.95
C ASN A 70 -4.45 0.95 5.44
N ILE A 71 -5.42 1.21 4.55
CA ILE A 71 -6.65 1.92 4.92
C ILE A 71 -7.41 1.16 6.02
N GLN A 72 -7.50 -0.16 5.91
CA GLN A 72 -8.26 -0.99 6.85
C GLN A 72 -7.69 -0.99 8.28
N ARG A 73 -6.39 -0.76 8.43
CA ARG A 73 -5.70 -0.64 9.73
C ARG A 73 -5.54 0.81 10.21
N GLY A 74 -6.28 1.74 9.63
CA GLY A 74 -6.28 3.16 10.04
C GLY A 74 -5.08 3.97 9.54
N VAL A 75 -4.37 3.50 8.50
CA VAL A 75 -3.26 4.23 7.87
C VAL A 75 -3.77 4.95 6.62
N VAL A 76 -3.56 6.27 6.56
CA VAL A 76 -3.88 7.08 5.37
C VAL A 76 -2.86 6.77 4.27
N VAL A 77 -3.32 6.65 3.02
CA VAL A 77 -2.46 6.37 1.85
C VAL A 77 -2.46 7.54 0.87
N ILE A 78 -1.29 7.88 0.32
CA ILE A 78 -1.12 8.91 -0.72
C ILE A 78 -0.45 8.33 -1.98
N PRO A 79 -1.12 7.42 -2.73
CA PRO A 79 -0.56 6.85 -3.94
C PRO A 79 -0.46 7.89 -5.06
N LYS A 80 0.68 7.90 -5.75
CA LYS A 80 0.91 8.75 -6.93
C LYS A 80 0.63 7.97 -8.21
N SER A 81 -0.10 8.59 -9.14
CA SER A 81 -0.17 8.18 -10.54
C SER A 81 -0.35 9.40 -11.43
N PHE A 82 0.25 9.39 -12.62
CA PHE A 82 -0.05 10.33 -13.71
C PHE A 82 -0.84 9.67 -14.85
N ASN A 83 -1.19 8.39 -14.70
CA ASN A 83 -2.03 7.67 -15.64
C ASN A 83 -3.48 7.71 -15.13
N PRO A 84 -4.43 8.25 -15.92
CA PRO A 84 -5.83 8.40 -15.52
C PRO A 84 -6.52 7.10 -15.09
N GLU A 85 -6.26 6.00 -15.78
CA GLU A 85 -6.87 4.70 -15.44
C GLU A 85 -6.35 4.18 -14.11
N ARG A 86 -5.04 4.30 -13.84
CA ARG A 86 -4.49 3.96 -12.52
C ARG A 86 -4.97 4.90 -11.41
N ILE A 87 -5.25 6.18 -11.70
CA ILE A 87 -5.84 7.10 -10.71
C ILE A 87 -7.22 6.59 -10.30
N LYS A 88 -8.06 6.23 -11.28
CA LYS A 88 -9.38 5.63 -11.03
C LYS A 88 -9.26 4.31 -10.28
N GLU A 89 -8.39 3.41 -10.74
CA GLU A 89 -8.15 2.09 -10.13
C GLU A 89 -7.75 2.20 -8.65
N ASN A 90 -6.78 3.06 -8.34
CA ASN A 90 -6.27 3.28 -6.98
C ASN A 90 -7.35 3.82 -6.01
N PHE A 91 -8.37 4.49 -6.54
CA PHE A 91 -9.48 5.03 -5.75
C PHE A 91 -10.57 3.97 -5.46
N GLN A 92 -10.66 2.90 -6.26
CA GLN A 92 -11.67 1.84 -6.15
C GLN A 92 -11.36 0.80 -5.05
N VAL A 93 -10.89 1.26 -3.89
CA VAL A 93 -10.46 0.44 -2.74
C VAL A 93 -11.45 0.46 -1.56
N ARG A 94 -12.56 1.21 -1.70
CA ARG A 94 -13.54 1.42 -0.61
C ARG A 94 -14.42 0.21 -0.32
N ALA A 95 -14.81 -0.54 -1.36
CA ALA A 95 -15.78 -1.62 -1.29
C ALA A 95 -15.16 -3.02 -1.01
N LEU A 96 -13.84 -3.08 -0.82
CA LEU A 96 -13.12 -4.31 -0.49
C LEU A 96 -12.99 -4.41 1.04
N PHE A 97 -13.18 -5.59 1.62
CA PHE A 97 -12.80 -5.88 3.01
C PHE A 97 -11.88 -7.10 3.01
N LEU A 98 -10.69 -6.97 3.59
CA LEU A 98 -9.73 -8.07 3.68
C LEU A 98 -9.95 -8.79 5.01
N GLU A 99 -10.18 -10.09 4.99
CA GLU A 99 -10.07 -10.92 6.18
C GLU A 99 -8.58 -11.09 6.49
N MET A 100 -8.11 -10.39 7.54
CA MET A 100 -6.69 -10.32 7.95
C MET A 100 -6.51 -10.90 9.34
#